data_AF-A0A0F8VJX9-F1
#
_entry.id   AF-A0A0F8VJX9-F1
#
_cell.length_a   1.000
_cell.length_b   1.000
_cell.length_c   1.000
_cell.angle_alpha   90.00
_cell.angle_beta   90.00
_cell.angle_gamma   90.00
#
_symmetry.space_group_name_H-M   'P 1'
#
loop_
_entity.id
_entity.type
_entity.pdbx_description
1 polymer ?
#
loop_
_entity_poly.entity_id
_entity_poly.type
_entity_poly.pdbx_seq_one_letter_code
_entity_poly.pdbx_strand_id
1 'polypeptide(L)' 'ALNMAGVAGDFTYVSGAGGAFLEWLEGRTLPGIAALDRAAKAA' A
#
# COMPACT_ATOMS: atom_id res chain seq x y z
N ALA A 1 11.06 -10.89 -8.29
CA ALA A 1 12.47 -10.65 -7.90
C ALA A 1 12.74 -11.15 -6.49
N LEU A 2 12.18 -10.54 -5.43
CA LEU A 2 12.42 -10.95 -4.03
C LEU A 2 12.09 -12.43 -3.75
N ASN A 3 10.93 -12.91 -4.21
CA ASN A 3 10.55 -14.32 -4.08
C ASN A 3 11.53 -15.27 -4.80
N MET A 4 11.98 -14.89 -5.99
CA MET A 4 12.96 -15.68 -6.76
C MET A 4 14.35 -15.66 -6.12
N ALA A 5 14.69 -14.58 -5.42
CA ALA A 5 15.95 -14.43 -4.71
C ALA A 5 15.95 -15.09 -3.32
N GLY A 6 14.81 -15.60 -2.84
CA GLY A 6 14.70 -16.28 -1.53
C GLY A 6 14.79 -15.36 -0.31
N VAL A 7 14.87 -14.04 -0.50
CA VAL A 7 15.10 -13.05 0.57
C VAL A 7 13.83 -12.35 1.04
N ALA A 8 12.64 -12.75 0.57
CA ALA A 8 11.40 -12.07 0.91
C ALA A 8 11.13 -12.00 2.43
N GLY A 9 11.60 -13.00 3.19
CA GLY A 9 11.49 -13.05 4.65
C GLY A 9 12.46 -12.14 5.42
N ASP A 10 13.47 -11.59 4.75
CA ASP A 10 14.46 -10.69 5.37
C ASP A 10 13.94 -9.24 5.44
N PHE A 11 12.85 -8.93 4.74
CA PHE A 11 12.22 -7.61 4.74
C PHE A 11 11.17 -7.51 5.85
N THR A 12 11.10 -6.36 6.50
CA THR A 12 10.07 -6.09 7.52
C THR A 12 8.67 -5.94 6.92
N TYR A 13 8.58 -5.53 5.65
CA TYR A 13 7.33 -5.39 4.91
C TYR A 13 7.57 -5.50 3.41
N VAL A 14 6.70 -6.23 2.71
CA VAL A 14 6.71 -6.34 1.25
C VAL A 14 5.31 -6.02 0.74
N SER A 15 5.19 -4.91 0.00
CA SER A 15 3.90 -4.51 -0.60
C SER A 15 3.65 -5.25 -1.90
N GLY A 16 2.51 -5.94 -1.98
CA GLY A 16 1.98 -6.53 -3.23
C GLY A 16 1.07 -5.57 -4.02
N ALA A 17 0.91 -4.32 -3.59
CA ALA A 17 -0.10 -3.41 -4.13
C ALA A 17 0.27 -2.79 -5.50
N GLY A 18 1.45 -3.10 -6.04
CA GLY A 18 1.88 -2.62 -7.36
C GLY A 18 1.89 -1.09 -7.45
N GLY A 19 1.21 -0.53 -8.45
CA GLY A 19 1.16 0.92 -8.68
C GLY A 19 0.51 1.71 -7.54
N ALA A 20 -0.44 1.15 -6.81
CA ALA A 20 -1.07 1.84 -5.68
C ALA A 20 -0.08 2.15 -4.55
N PHE A 21 0.93 1.29 -4.35
CA PHE A 21 2.02 1.57 -3.41
C PHE A 21 2.88 2.73 -3.88
N LEU A 22 3.14 2.84 -5.19
CA LEU A 22 3.92 3.94 -5.76
C LEU A 22 3.16 5.27 -5.65
N GLU A 23 1.88 5.31 -6.01
CA GLU A 23 1.07 6.53 -5.86
C GLU A 23 1.00 6.99 -4.40
N TRP A 24 0.94 6.05 -3.46
CA TRP A 24 0.98 6.36 -2.04
C TRP A 24 2.34 6.93 -1.61
N LEU A 25 3.46 6.37 -2.08
CA LEU A 25 4.81 6.91 -1.84
C LEU A 25 5.00 8.30 -2.46
N GLU A 26 4.32 8.62 -3.56
CA GLU A 26 4.25 9.96 -4.16
C GLU A 26 3.47 10.97 -3.29
N GLY A 27 2.83 10.51 -2.20
CA GLY A 27 2.01 11.34 -1.32
C GLY A 27 0.59 11.58 -1.86
N ARG A 28 0.14 10.84 -2.88
CA ARG A 28 -1.20 10.98 -3.45
C ARG A 28 -2.23 10.37 -2.51
N THR A 29 -3.40 11.01 -2.44
CA THR A 29 -4.55 10.44 -1.73
C THR A 29 -5.12 9.28 -2.54
N LEU A 30 -5.11 8.08 -1.96
CA LEU A 30 -5.73 6.92 -2.59
C LEU A 30 -7.27 6.99 -2.45
N PRO A 31 -8.05 6.90 -3.54
CA PRO A 31 -9.51 7.05 -3.50
C PRO A 31 -10.21 6.09 -2.54
N GLY A 32 -9.72 4.85 -2.45
CA GLY A 32 -10.26 3.84 -1.52
C GLY A 32 -10.08 4.23 -0.05
N ILE A 33 -8.90 4.74 0.32
CA ILE A 33 -8.64 5.22 1.69
C ILE A 33 -9.51 6.44 2.00
N ALA A 34 -9.62 7.38 1.06
CA ALA A 34 -10.47 8.56 1.22
C ALA A 34 -11.95 8.22 1.42
N ALA A 35 -12.44 7.17 0.75
CA ALA A 35 -13.81 6.69 0.95
C ALA A 35 -14.03 6.15 2.37
N LEU A 36 -13.07 5.40 2.91
CA LEU A 36 -13.13 4.88 4.29
C LEU A 36 -13.06 5.99 5.33
N ASP A 37 -12.16 6.97 5.16
CA ASP A 37 -12.05 8.12 6.06
C ASP A 37 -13.36 8.94 6.12
N ARG A 38 -14.01 9.17 4.97
CA ARG A 38 -15.33 9.82 4.93
C ARG A 38 -16.41 9.00 5.64
N ALA A 39 -16.43 7.68 5.44
CA ALA A 39 -17.41 6.81 6.09
C ALA A 39 -17.22 6.80 7.61
N ALA A 40 -15.98 6.74 8.09
CA ALA A 40 -15.65 6.76 9.51
C ALA A 40 -16.05 8.07 10.19
N LYS A 41 -15.90 9.22 9.51
CA LYS A 41 -16.29 10.54 10.03
C LYS A 41 -17.81 10.78 10.07
N ALA A 42 -18.56 10.02 9.29
CA ALA A 42 -20.02 10.16 9.22
C ALA A 42 -20.77 9.29 10.25
N ALA A 43 -20.07 8.36 10.90
CA ALA A 43 -20.57 7.50 11.97
C ALA A 43 -20.42 8.17 13.34
#